data_AF-A0A7M7LNN1-F1
#
_entry.id   AF-A0A7M7LNN1-F1
#
_cell.length_a   1.000
_cell.length_b   1.000
_cell.length_c   1.000
_cell.angle_alpha   90.00
_cell.angle_beta   90.00
_cell.angle_gamma   90.00
#
_symmetry.space_group_name_H-M   'P 1'
#
loop_
_entity.id
_entity.type
_entity.pdbx_description
1 polymer ?
#
loop_
_entity_poly.entity_id
_entity_poly.type
_entity_poly.pdbx_seq_one_letter_code
_entity_poly.pdbx_strand_id
1 'polypeptide(L)'
;MDETEQISETLHMIHGNSNTLNEIIFHAVYIPEENVNFSMENNIKDHIRVYQDKAEALKVIKEFKTGRLKSFKIQSEAEEYAKTGFEKANNINNTSTNATISIIEEKSNNFKAPRSQDLVCFRKLIKDGDLYAVKNTVWGNPRYLIGSGDTPAILQEGCRYNALHIAVRADRPDMCELILNTVGNTDFIKLLYGDECKSYVDRAQIILDLYLNTPDKGLNETPLHFAVKFGLKNVVRVLVSYPCCIKTLPNKYKQLPIDIICSRTCQEDEELKKEIRLLLEDQYYVPVLRSDDNSLQPMIGEPFSPTSPLSLNTDPISPRLEVRAFAGPMTKSRALEFRKKWKTPPRLCMTPIKKTDDESNAIDSPTNNLALRLQDAEKGLERVGRDLAEEYQVSWKEYWPFLNDFADFRTKEGLIKLEKYLEHKFQDQLFRYNQTSNNVINSNKNLKTKLQIDEIDYLCNKLQSWSLLTSNNQDQNNMN
;
A
#
# COMPACT_ATOMS: atom_id res chain seq x y z
N MET A 1 -73.22 34.39 43.06
CA MET A 1 -72.31 34.94 42.02
C MET A 1 -71.06 34.07 42.06
N ASP A 2 -71.18 32.75 41.95
CA ASP A 2 -71.58 31.95 40.76
C ASP A 2 -70.56 32.17 39.65
N GLU A 3 -69.94 31.17 39.03
CA GLU A 3 -69.99 29.72 39.11
C GLU A 3 -68.82 29.23 38.21
N THR A 4 -68.19 28.11 38.58
CA THR A 4 -67.66 27.01 37.74
C THR A 4 -66.99 27.26 36.36
N GLU A 5 -65.78 26.67 36.23
CA GLU A 5 -65.32 25.73 35.18
C GLU A 5 -65.40 26.02 33.66
N GLN A 6 -64.47 25.36 32.95
CA GLN A 6 -64.45 24.98 31.52
C GLN A 6 -63.96 26.01 30.48
N ILE A 7 -62.84 25.72 29.80
CA ILE A 7 -62.69 25.09 28.46
C ILE A 7 -63.00 26.05 27.30
N SER A 8 -62.11 25.99 26.30
CA SER A 8 -62.26 26.31 24.87
C SER A 8 -62.11 27.76 24.35
N GLU A 9 -61.29 27.83 23.29
CA GLU A 9 -61.59 28.46 21.99
C GLU A 9 -61.48 29.98 21.75
N THR A 10 -60.59 30.27 20.78
CA THR A 10 -60.72 31.23 19.65
C THR A 10 -60.62 32.75 19.81
N LEU A 11 -59.73 33.28 18.95
CA LEU A 11 -59.89 34.42 18.00
C LEU A 11 -60.14 35.84 18.52
N HIS A 12 -59.28 36.78 18.11
CA HIS A 12 -59.55 37.76 17.04
C HIS A 12 -58.32 38.69 16.87
N MET A 13 -57.66 38.69 15.70
CA MET A 13 -57.77 39.71 14.62
C MET A 13 -57.45 41.13 15.08
N ILE A 14 -56.57 41.85 14.39
CA ILE A 14 -56.98 42.82 13.36
C ILE A 14 -55.82 43.22 12.41
N HIS A 15 -56.12 43.12 11.10
CA HIS A 15 -55.68 43.92 9.92
C HIS A 15 -54.21 43.85 9.46
N GLY A 16 -53.86 43.75 8.17
CA GLY A 16 -54.61 43.74 6.91
C GLY A 16 -53.65 44.01 5.71
N ASN A 17 -54.02 43.49 4.52
CA ASN A 17 -53.45 43.65 3.16
C ASN A 17 -52.11 42.92 2.84
N SER A 18 -51.90 42.26 1.69
CA SER A 18 -52.70 41.88 0.52
C SER A 18 -51.79 41.09 -0.44
N ASN A 19 -52.37 40.14 -1.20
CA ASN A 19 -51.82 39.37 -2.35
C ASN A 19 -51.20 37.99 -2.09
N THR A 20 -52.07 36.99 -1.96
CA THR A 20 -51.81 35.62 -2.43
C THR A 20 -51.70 35.62 -3.95
N LEU A 21 -50.49 35.56 -4.50
CA LEU A 21 -50.27 35.11 -5.86
C LEU A 21 -50.36 33.59 -5.86
N ASN A 22 -51.49 33.04 -6.34
CA ASN A 22 -51.56 31.64 -6.73
C ASN A 22 -50.46 31.39 -7.77
N GLU A 23 -49.40 30.65 -7.41
CA GLU A 23 -48.46 30.13 -8.41
C GLU A 23 -49.26 29.26 -9.39
N ILE A 24 -49.43 29.75 -10.62
CA ILE A 24 -50.12 29.01 -11.68
C ILE A 24 -49.18 27.88 -12.11
N ILE A 25 -49.58 26.63 -11.85
CA ILE A 25 -48.84 25.43 -12.26
C ILE A 25 -49.53 24.83 -13.48
N PHE A 26 -48.73 24.51 -14.51
CA PHE A 26 -49.19 23.93 -15.76
C PHE A 26 -48.77 22.46 -15.85
N HIS A 27 -49.68 21.58 -16.21
CA HIS A 27 -49.47 20.14 -16.33
C HIS A 27 -49.48 19.73 -17.80
N ALA A 28 -48.34 19.23 -18.30
CA ALA A 28 -48.20 18.82 -19.70
C ALA A 28 -48.18 17.29 -19.82
N VAL A 29 -48.88 16.76 -20.82
CA VAL A 29 -48.95 15.32 -21.11
C VAL A 29 -48.32 15.05 -22.47
N TYR A 30 -47.23 14.28 -22.49
CA TYR A 30 -46.57 13.80 -23.71
C TYR A 30 -46.96 12.35 -24.01
N ILE A 31 -47.27 12.04 -25.27
CA ILE A 31 -47.61 10.69 -25.72
C ILE A 31 -46.62 10.31 -26.85
N PRO A 32 -45.80 9.26 -26.68
CA PRO A 32 -44.86 8.81 -27.72
C PRO A 32 -45.58 8.28 -28.98
N GLU A 33 -45.06 8.59 -30.17
CA GLU A 33 -45.72 8.33 -31.47
C GLU A 33 -45.84 6.86 -31.90
N GLU A 34 -45.33 5.89 -31.12
CA GLU A 34 -45.33 4.46 -31.49
C GLU A 34 -46.70 3.76 -31.39
N ASN A 35 -47.81 4.46 -31.10
CA ASN A 35 -49.16 3.86 -31.07
C ASN A 35 -50.25 4.74 -31.72
N VAL A 36 -49.90 5.61 -32.66
CA VAL A 36 -50.91 6.34 -33.44
C VAL A 36 -51.47 5.43 -34.54
N ASN A 37 -52.60 4.77 -34.27
CA ASN A 37 -53.40 4.15 -35.32
C ASN A 37 -53.79 5.22 -36.36
N PHE A 38 -53.52 4.92 -37.63
CA PHE A 38 -53.59 5.77 -38.84
C PHE A 38 -54.99 6.33 -39.21
N SER A 39 -55.91 6.50 -38.25
CA SER A 39 -57.31 6.92 -38.51
C SER A 39 -57.75 8.17 -37.75
N MET A 40 -56.81 8.96 -37.23
CA MET A 40 -57.12 10.27 -36.64
C MET A 40 -56.07 11.34 -37.01
N GLU A 41 -55.54 11.29 -38.24
CA GLU A 41 -54.51 12.21 -38.75
C GLU A 41 -54.95 13.68 -38.87
N ASN A 42 -56.24 13.99 -38.70
CA ASN A 42 -56.75 15.35 -38.91
C ASN A 42 -57.01 16.17 -37.63
N ASN A 43 -56.59 15.71 -36.46
CA ASN A 43 -56.76 16.47 -35.20
C ASN A 43 -55.50 16.56 -34.30
N ILE A 44 -54.35 16.05 -34.76
CA ILE A 44 -53.13 15.95 -33.94
C ILE A 44 -52.19 17.16 -34.13
N LYS A 45 -52.42 18.03 -35.12
CA LYS A 45 -51.50 19.16 -35.39
C LYS A 45 -51.71 20.43 -34.56
N ASP A 46 -52.82 20.59 -33.84
CA ASP A 46 -53.11 21.86 -33.14
C ASP A 46 -53.70 21.72 -31.71
N HIS A 47 -53.46 20.60 -31.01
CA HIS A 47 -53.83 20.51 -29.58
C HIS A 47 -52.61 20.36 -28.69
N ILE A 48 -52.11 21.51 -28.24
CA ILE A 48 -51.17 21.63 -27.13
C ILE A 48 -51.87 21.11 -25.86
N ARG A 49 -51.48 19.92 -25.37
CA ARG A 49 -52.09 19.26 -24.21
C ARG A 49 -51.44 19.75 -22.90
N VAL A 50 -51.67 21.00 -22.57
CA VAL A 50 -51.28 21.63 -21.31
C VAL A 50 -52.53 21.99 -20.53
N TYR A 51 -52.62 21.48 -19.30
CA TYR A 51 -53.78 21.65 -18.43
C TYR A 51 -53.37 22.43 -17.19
N GLN A 52 -54.19 23.39 -16.79
CA GLN A 52 -54.00 24.11 -15.53
C GLN A 52 -54.55 23.32 -14.34
N ASP A 53 -55.49 22.39 -14.59
CA ASP A 53 -56.00 21.47 -13.58
C ASP A 53 -55.34 20.07 -13.71
N LYS A 54 -54.85 19.57 -12.57
CA LYS A 54 -54.18 18.28 -12.45
C LYS A 54 -55.15 17.12 -12.72
N ALA A 55 -56.44 17.28 -12.43
CA ALA A 55 -57.42 16.20 -12.60
C ALA A 55 -57.70 15.91 -14.08
N GLU A 56 -57.73 16.94 -14.94
CA GLU A 56 -57.90 16.79 -16.38
C GLU A 56 -56.69 16.09 -17.03
N ALA A 57 -55.48 16.49 -16.63
CA ALA A 57 -54.26 15.90 -17.15
C ALA A 57 -54.14 14.39 -16.81
N LEU A 58 -54.62 13.98 -15.63
CA LEU A 58 -54.66 12.58 -15.22
C LEU A 58 -55.73 11.75 -15.95
N LYS A 59 -56.82 12.36 -16.43
CA LYS A 59 -57.81 11.65 -17.28
C LYS A 59 -57.17 11.23 -18.61
N VAL A 60 -56.33 12.09 -19.20
CA VAL A 60 -55.64 11.82 -20.46
C VAL A 60 -54.61 10.69 -20.31
N ILE A 61 -53.86 10.61 -19.20
CA ILE A 61 -52.94 9.47 -18.97
C ILE A 61 -53.70 8.16 -18.77
N LYS A 62 -54.89 8.20 -18.15
CA LYS A 62 -55.72 6.99 -17.99
C LYS A 62 -56.19 6.44 -19.35
N GLU A 63 -56.43 7.33 -20.31
CA GLU A 63 -56.81 6.97 -21.68
C GLU A 63 -55.58 6.52 -22.51
N PHE A 64 -54.43 7.15 -22.31
CA PHE A 64 -53.16 6.81 -22.98
C PHE A 64 -52.13 6.25 -21.99
N LYS A 65 -52.15 4.92 -21.79
CA LYS A 65 -51.30 4.23 -20.78
C LYS A 65 -49.79 4.42 -20.94
N THR A 66 -49.32 4.86 -22.10
CA THR A 66 -47.89 5.14 -22.40
C THR A 66 -47.52 6.61 -22.25
N GLY A 67 -48.49 7.49 -21.91
CA GLY A 67 -48.27 8.92 -21.76
C GLY A 67 -47.52 9.29 -20.48
N ARG A 68 -46.64 10.28 -20.56
CA ARG A 68 -45.86 10.82 -19.43
C ARG A 68 -46.34 12.23 -19.09
N LEU A 69 -46.63 12.49 -17.82
CA LEU A 69 -47.04 13.81 -17.32
C LEU A 69 -45.93 14.48 -16.50
N LYS A 70 -45.74 15.78 -16.73
CA LYS A 70 -44.86 16.62 -15.94
C LYS A 70 -45.50 17.99 -15.70
N SER A 71 -45.21 18.57 -14.54
CA SER A 71 -45.75 19.87 -14.11
C SER A 71 -44.66 20.94 -14.19
N PHE A 72 -45.02 22.12 -14.66
CA PHE A 72 -44.12 23.26 -14.89
C PHE A 72 -44.73 24.53 -14.32
N LYS A 73 -43.87 25.49 -13.92
CA LYS A 73 -44.30 26.82 -13.46
C LYS A 73 -44.49 27.81 -14.62
N ILE A 74 -43.96 27.49 -15.80
CA ILE A 74 -43.96 28.33 -16.99
C ILE A 74 -44.73 27.60 -18.09
N GLN A 75 -45.73 28.26 -18.67
CA GLN A 75 -46.59 27.67 -19.70
C GLN A 75 -45.79 27.21 -20.93
N SER A 76 -44.88 28.05 -21.44
CA SER A 76 -44.08 27.72 -22.63
C SER A 76 -43.26 26.43 -22.50
N GLU A 77 -42.71 26.15 -21.31
CA GLU A 77 -41.95 24.91 -21.04
C GLU A 77 -42.88 23.68 -21.01
N ALA A 78 -44.10 23.86 -20.50
CA ALA A 78 -45.12 22.83 -20.52
C ALA A 78 -45.55 22.47 -21.95
N GLU A 79 -45.69 23.48 -22.81
CA GLU A 79 -46.06 23.29 -24.22
C GLU A 79 -44.96 22.59 -25.02
N GLU A 80 -43.69 22.94 -24.74
CA GLU A 80 -42.54 22.28 -25.36
C GLU A 80 -42.44 20.81 -24.93
N TYR A 81 -42.63 20.52 -23.64
CA TYR A 81 -42.68 19.15 -23.13
C TYR A 81 -43.80 18.32 -23.77
N ALA A 82 -45.00 18.90 -23.91
CA ALA A 82 -46.12 18.22 -24.55
C ALA A 82 -45.83 17.86 -26.02
N LYS A 83 -44.98 18.62 -26.71
CA LYS A 83 -44.59 18.39 -28.11
C LYS A 83 -43.39 17.45 -28.28
N THR A 84 -42.38 17.52 -27.41
CA THR A 84 -41.08 16.85 -27.65
C THR A 84 -40.66 15.82 -26.60
N GLY A 85 -41.38 15.67 -25.48
CA GLY A 85 -41.18 14.56 -24.56
C GLY A 85 -39.79 14.42 -23.93
N PHE A 86 -38.99 15.51 -23.90
CA PHE A 86 -37.56 15.56 -23.56
C PHE A 86 -36.57 14.94 -24.56
N GLU A 87 -36.97 14.53 -25.76
CA GLU A 87 -36.02 13.90 -26.71
C GLU A 87 -34.97 14.86 -27.30
N LYS A 88 -35.11 16.18 -27.15
CA LYS A 88 -34.16 17.18 -27.69
C LYS A 88 -33.41 18.04 -26.67
N ALA A 89 -33.64 17.87 -25.36
CA ALA A 89 -33.10 18.78 -24.33
C ALA A 89 -31.85 18.25 -23.58
N ASN A 90 -31.05 17.37 -24.19
CA ASN A 90 -29.76 16.92 -23.63
C ASN A 90 -28.53 17.25 -24.48
N ASN A 91 -28.67 18.07 -25.52
CA ASN A 91 -27.53 18.64 -26.22
C ASN A 91 -27.69 20.16 -26.20
N ILE A 92 -26.78 20.83 -25.46
CA ILE A 92 -26.43 22.27 -25.48
C ILE A 92 -26.47 22.87 -24.05
N ASN A 93 -25.24 23.02 -23.53
CA ASN A 93 -24.77 23.96 -22.51
C ASN A 93 -24.81 23.55 -21.02
N ASN A 94 -23.67 23.02 -20.56
CA ASN A 94 -23.02 23.53 -19.36
C ASN A 94 -21.50 23.51 -19.53
N THR A 95 -20.97 24.60 -20.09
CA THR A 95 -19.58 25.02 -19.95
C THR A 95 -19.40 25.64 -18.56
N SER A 96 -18.77 24.90 -17.65
CA SER A 96 -17.87 25.41 -16.60
C SER A 96 -17.25 24.23 -15.85
N THR A 97 -15.98 23.97 -16.18
CA THR A 97 -14.93 23.37 -15.36
C THR A 97 -15.35 22.25 -14.39
N ASN A 98 -15.12 21.00 -14.81
CA ASN A 98 -14.56 19.95 -13.95
C ASN A 98 -13.95 18.85 -14.82
N ALA A 99 -12.77 18.40 -14.41
CA ALA A 99 -11.91 17.46 -15.12
C ALA A 99 -12.67 16.20 -15.57
N THR A 100 -12.45 15.84 -16.83
CA THR A 100 -13.02 14.69 -17.52
C THR A 100 -12.60 13.39 -16.83
N ILE A 101 -13.46 12.87 -15.96
CA ILE A 101 -13.49 11.43 -15.65
C ILE A 101 -14.31 10.81 -16.78
N SER A 102 -13.66 9.95 -17.55
CA SER A 102 -14.29 9.17 -18.62
C SER A 102 -15.43 8.33 -18.05
N ILE A 103 -16.67 8.64 -18.41
CA ILE A 103 -17.83 7.80 -18.14
C ILE A 103 -17.68 6.57 -19.04
N ILE A 104 -17.18 5.48 -18.47
CA ILE A 104 -17.25 4.16 -19.09
C ILE A 104 -18.70 3.71 -18.93
N GLU A 105 -19.42 3.62 -20.04
CA GLU A 105 -20.76 3.02 -20.10
C GLU A 105 -20.71 1.59 -19.53
N GLU A 106 -21.34 1.37 -18.37
CA GLU A 106 -21.49 0.05 -17.74
C GLU A 106 -22.38 -0.84 -18.63
N LYS A 107 -21.75 -1.60 -19.53
CA LYS A 107 -22.38 -2.77 -20.15
C LYS A 107 -22.55 -3.86 -19.09
N SER A 108 -23.69 -4.56 -19.15
CA SER A 108 -24.14 -5.53 -18.17
C SER A 108 -23.09 -6.59 -17.84
N ASN A 109 -22.52 -6.54 -16.64
CA ASN A 109 -21.65 -7.58 -16.10
C ASN A 109 -22.34 -8.96 -16.21
N ASN A 110 -21.60 -9.97 -16.68
CA ASN A 110 -22.09 -11.35 -16.83
C ASN A 110 -22.50 -12.01 -15.49
N PHE A 111 -22.12 -11.39 -14.37
CA PHE A 111 -22.44 -11.87 -13.03
C PHE A 111 -23.62 -11.12 -12.42
N LYS A 112 -24.57 -11.89 -11.88
CA LYS A 112 -25.68 -11.35 -11.08
C LYS A 112 -25.18 -10.88 -9.72
N ALA A 113 -25.73 -9.77 -9.25
CA ALA A 113 -25.46 -9.27 -7.89
C ALA A 113 -25.89 -10.32 -6.86
N PRO A 114 -25.06 -10.65 -5.85
CA PRO A 114 -25.45 -11.55 -4.78
C PRO A 114 -26.65 -11.02 -4.00
N ARG A 115 -27.52 -11.91 -3.51
CA ARG A 115 -28.66 -11.50 -2.67
C ARG A 115 -28.15 -11.13 -1.28
N SER A 116 -28.93 -10.32 -0.55
CA SER A 116 -28.55 -9.86 0.80
C SER A 116 -28.27 -11.02 1.78
N GLN A 117 -29.01 -12.13 1.69
CA GLN A 117 -28.77 -13.33 2.50
C GLN A 117 -27.41 -13.98 2.20
N ASP A 118 -27.05 -14.05 0.91
CA ASP A 118 -25.79 -14.63 0.45
C ASP A 118 -24.61 -13.75 0.91
N LEU A 119 -24.77 -12.42 0.91
CA LEU A 119 -23.77 -11.47 1.47
C LEU A 119 -23.61 -11.62 2.99
N VAL A 120 -24.69 -11.90 3.72
CA VAL A 120 -24.62 -12.16 5.17
C VAL A 120 -23.89 -13.47 5.45
N CYS A 121 -24.14 -14.52 4.65
CA CYS A 121 -23.40 -15.78 4.72
C CYS A 121 -21.92 -15.58 4.42
N PHE A 122 -21.60 -14.84 3.36
CA PHE A 122 -20.23 -14.50 2.98
C PHE A 122 -19.50 -13.70 4.07
N ARG A 123 -20.18 -12.73 4.70
CA ARG A 123 -19.66 -12.00 5.87
C ARG A 123 -19.29 -12.95 7.01
N LYS A 124 -20.11 -13.99 7.25
CA LYS A 124 -19.85 -14.99 8.28
C LYS A 124 -18.60 -15.82 7.95
N LEU A 125 -18.46 -16.26 6.70
CA LEU A 125 -17.25 -16.99 6.24
C LEU A 125 -15.96 -16.19 6.46
N ILE A 126 -15.97 -14.89 6.19
CA ILE A 126 -14.82 -14.01 6.44
C ILE A 126 -14.49 -13.92 7.94
N LYS A 127 -15.51 -13.81 8.79
CA LYS A 127 -15.34 -13.75 10.25
C LYS A 127 -14.82 -15.08 10.81
N ASP A 128 -15.33 -16.19 10.30
CA ASP A 128 -14.94 -17.54 10.72
C ASP A 128 -13.53 -17.89 10.22
N GLY A 129 -13.02 -17.20 9.19
CA GLY A 129 -11.63 -17.33 8.75
C GLY A 129 -11.38 -18.50 7.78
N ASP A 130 -12.42 -19.00 7.09
CA ASP A 130 -12.31 -20.07 6.09
C ASP A 130 -11.81 -19.55 4.74
N LEU A 131 -10.49 -19.63 4.53
CA LEU A 131 -9.80 -19.11 3.35
C LEU A 131 -10.28 -19.79 2.06
N TYR A 132 -10.56 -21.09 2.11
CA TYR A 132 -10.92 -21.88 0.94
C TYR A 132 -12.33 -21.56 0.48
N ALA A 133 -13.29 -21.53 1.40
CA ALA A 133 -14.68 -21.18 1.08
C ALA A 133 -14.80 -19.75 0.56
N VAL A 134 -14.08 -18.79 1.18
CA VAL A 134 -14.05 -17.39 0.72
C VAL A 134 -13.47 -17.30 -0.69
N LYS A 135 -12.31 -17.93 -0.95
CA LYS A 135 -11.70 -17.93 -2.28
C LYS A 135 -12.64 -18.52 -3.33
N ASN A 136 -13.22 -19.70 -3.10
CA ASN A 136 -14.13 -20.34 -4.05
C ASN A 136 -15.37 -19.48 -4.34
N THR A 137 -15.95 -18.84 -3.31
CA THR A 137 -17.13 -17.98 -3.46
C THR A 137 -16.83 -16.74 -4.30
N VAL A 138 -15.68 -16.11 -4.04
CA VAL A 138 -15.24 -14.89 -4.75
C VAL A 138 -14.87 -15.18 -6.20
N TRP A 139 -14.13 -16.26 -6.46
CA TRP A 139 -13.77 -16.66 -7.84
C TRP A 139 -14.96 -17.22 -8.62
N GLY A 140 -15.99 -17.76 -7.95
CA GLY A 140 -17.25 -18.14 -8.59
C GLY A 140 -18.12 -16.94 -8.97
N ASN A 141 -18.10 -15.86 -8.18
CA ASN A 141 -18.78 -14.61 -8.49
C ASN A 141 -18.00 -13.40 -7.95
N PRO A 142 -17.28 -12.66 -8.81
CA PRO A 142 -16.49 -11.50 -8.39
C PRO A 142 -17.29 -10.38 -7.69
N ARG A 143 -18.63 -10.37 -7.85
CA ARG A 143 -19.50 -9.35 -7.27
C ARG A 143 -19.66 -9.44 -5.76
N TYR A 144 -19.14 -10.49 -5.11
CA TYR A 144 -19.02 -10.53 -3.65
C TYR A 144 -17.99 -9.54 -3.11
N LEU A 145 -16.98 -9.17 -3.91
CA LEU A 145 -15.97 -8.18 -3.55
C LEU A 145 -16.12 -6.86 -4.32
N ILE A 146 -16.66 -6.88 -5.54
CA ILE A 146 -16.81 -5.67 -6.36
C ILE A 146 -18.29 -5.35 -6.57
N GLY A 147 -18.71 -4.16 -6.14
CA GLY A 147 -20.06 -3.64 -6.32
C GLY A 147 -20.37 -3.25 -7.77
N SER A 148 -21.60 -2.76 -8.00
CA SER A 148 -21.93 -2.02 -9.23
C SER A 148 -21.21 -0.66 -9.20
N GLY A 149 -20.43 -0.34 -10.23
CA GLY A 149 -19.60 0.86 -10.29
C GLY A 149 -18.18 0.72 -9.73
N ASP A 150 -17.60 -0.49 -9.76
CA ASP A 150 -16.17 -0.76 -9.47
C ASP A 150 -15.71 -0.31 -8.08
N THR A 151 -16.64 -0.29 -7.14
CA THR A 151 -16.39 0.07 -5.75
C THR A 151 -16.35 -1.19 -4.88
N PRO A 152 -15.63 -1.19 -3.76
CA PRO A 152 -15.67 -2.29 -2.81
C PRO A 152 -17.11 -2.64 -2.40
N ALA A 153 -17.46 -3.92 -2.50
CA ALA A 153 -18.78 -4.39 -2.13
C ALA A 153 -19.04 -4.15 -0.64
N ILE A 154 -20.18 -3.52 -0.34
CA ILE A 154 -20.59 -3.23 1.04
C ILE A 154 -21.24 -4.48 1.61
N LEU A 155 -20.54 -5.14 2.53
CA LEU A 155 -21.05 -6.33 3.20
C LEU A 155 -21.88 -6.01 4.43
N GLN A 156 -21.69 -4.84 5.06
CA GLN A 156 -22.48 -4.37 6.21
C GLN A 156 -23.00 -2.95 6.01
N GLU A 157 -24.28 -2.82 5.70
CA GLU A 157 -24.91 -1.55 5.28
C GLU A 157 -24.84 -0.42 6.32
N GLY A 158 -25.04 -0.72 7.61
CA GLY A 158 -25.09 0.30 8.66
C GLY A 158 -23.81 1.16 8.75
N CYS A 159 -22.66 0.53 8.96
CA CYS A 159 -21.36 1.19 9.01
C CYS A 159 -20.66 1.28 7.64
N ARG A 160 -21.27 0.70 6.60
CA ARG A 160 -20.71 0.50 5.25
C ARG A 160 -19.37 -0.23 5.24
N TYR A 161 -19.26 -1.34 5.99
CA TYR A 161 -18.03 -2.13 5.98
C TYR A 161 -17.89 -2.93 4.67
N ASN A 162 -16.74 -2.76 4.04
CA ASN A 162 -16.26 -3.66 2.98
C ASN A 162 -15.70 -4.97 3.61
N ALA A 163 -15.33 -5.92 2.76
CA ALA A 163 -14.75 -7.20 3.21
C ALA A 163 -13.49 -7.01 4.07
N LEU A 164 -12.64 -6.03 3.77
CA LEU A 164 -11.40 -5.77 4.50
C LEU A 164 -11.67 -5.24 5.92
N HIS A 165 -12.60 -4.30 6.10
CA HIS A 165 -13.00 -3.83 7.43
C HIS A 165 -13.48 -4.99 8.33
N ILE A 166 -14.21 -5.95 7.75
CA ILE A 166 -14.69 -7.13 8.48
C ILE A 166 -13.53 -8.05 8.86
N ALA A 167 -12.61 -8.30 7.93
CA ALA A 167 -11.43 -9.13 8.17
C ALA A 167 -10.51 -8.52 9.25
N VAL A 168 -10.27 -7.21 9.19
CA VAL A 168 -9.50 -6.47 10.22
C VAL A 168 -10.20 -6.56 11.57
N ARG A 169 -11.52 -6.32 11.62
CA ARG A 169 -12.30 -6.40 12.87
C ARG A 169 -12.30 -7.81 13.48
N ALA A 170 -12.16 -8.85 12.67
CA ALA A 170 -12.08 -10.24 13.11
C ALA A 170 -10.65 -10.70 13.47
N ASP A 171 -9.65 -9.83 13.38
CA ASP A 171 -8.22 -10.14 13.59
C ASP A 171 -7.71 -11.32 12.73
N ARG A 172 -7.99 -11.27 11.42
CA ARG A 172 -7.54 -12.30 10.46
C ARG A 172 -6.57 -11.70 9.44
N PRO A 173 -5.25 -11.74 9.68
CA PRO A 173 -4.27 -11.21 8.73
C PRO A 173 -4.27 -11.98 7.40
N ASP A 174 -4.38 -13.31 7.45
CA ASP A 174 -4.41 -14.16 6.24
C ASP A 174 -5.60 -13.84 5.33
N MET A 175 -6.74 -13.47 5.93
CA MET A 175 -7.92 -13.03 5.19
C MET A 175 -7.72 -11.67 4.54
N CYS A 176 -7.06 -10.74 5.22
CA CYS A 176 -6.72 -9.44 4.65
C CYS A 176 -5.83 -9.62 3.43
N GLU A 177 -4.79 -10.46 3.54
CA GLU A 177 -3.90 -10.80 2.44
C GLU A 177 -4.65 -11.49 1.30
N LEU A 178 -5.51 -12.47 1.58
CA LEU A 178 -6.31 -13.15 0.55
C LEU A 178 -7.21 -12.17 -0.22
N ILE A 179 -7.91 -11.27 0.49
CA ILE A 179 -8.80 -10.28 -0.13
C ILE A 179 -7.99 -9.32 -1.00
N LEU A 180 -6.92 -8.74 -0.45
CA LEU A 180 -6.07 -7.77 -1.16
C LEU A 180 -5.38 -8.39 -2.37
N ASN A 181 -4.86 -9.62 -2.24
CA ASN A 181 -4.24 -10.34 -3.36
C ASN A 181 -5.27 -10.74 -4.43
N THR A 182 -6.51 -11.05 -4.04
CA THR A 182 -7.57 -11.39 -5.01
C THR A 182 -8.01 -10.14 -5.79
N VAL A 183 -8.23 -9.03 -5.10
CA VAL A 183 -8.64 -7.75 -5.71
C VAL A 183 -7.53 -7.16 -6.57
N GLY A 184 -6.27 -7.29 -6.16
CA GLY A 184 -5.09 -6.87 -6.93
C GLY A 184 -4.72 -7.80 -8.08
N ASN A 185 -5.39 -8.95 -8.24
CA ASN A 185 -5.09 -9.89 -9.31
C ASN A 185 -5.75 -9.45 -10.63
N THR A 186 -4.94 -9.32 -11.69
CA THR A 186 -5.44 -8.95 -13.02
C THR A 186 -6.38 -9.99 -13.61
N ASP A 187 -6.21 -11.28 -13.33
CA ASP A 187 -7.08 -12.35 -13.82
C ASP A 187 -8.46 -12.32 -13.15
N PHE A 188 -8.52 -11.86 -11.89
CA PHE A 188 -9.78 -11.65 -11.20
C PHE A 188 -10.57 -10.48 -11.80
N ILE A 189 -9.88 -9.41 -12.20
CA ILE A 189 -10.51 -8.27 -12.90
C ILE A 189 -10.92 -8.65 -14.33
N LYS A 190 -10.10 -9.41 -15.05
CA LYS A 190 -10.48 -9.99 -16.36
C LYS A 190 -11.73 -10.85 -16.26
N LEU A 191 -11.86 -11.65 -15.20
CA LEU A 191 -13.06 -12.45 -14.98
C LEU A 191 -14.32 -11.59 -14.91
N LEU A 192 -14.26 -10.40 -14.29
CA LEU A 192 -15.42 -9.51 -14.14
C LEU A 192 -15.82 -8.81 -15.45
N TYR A 193 -14.86 -8.26 -16.21
CA TYR A 193 -15.14 -7.44 -17.41
C TYR A 193 -14.98 -8.18 -18.74
N GLY A 194 -14.48 -9.42 -18.73
CA GLY A 194 -14.10 -10.13 -19.96
C GLY A 194 -12.81 -9.56 -20.57
N ASP A 195 -12.59 -9.85 -21.85
CA ASP A 195 -11.34 -9.54 -22.58
C ASP A 195 -11.31 -8.12 -23.19
N GLU A 196 -12.33 -7.29 -22.91
CA GLU A 196 -12.53 -5.99 -23.59
C GLU A 196 -11.77 -4.80 -22.96
N CYS A 197 -11.12 -4.97 -21.80
CA CYS A 197 -10.44 -3.88 -21.10
C CYS A 197 -8.93 -3.84 -21.42
N LYS A 198 -8.45 -2.72 -21.99
CA LYS A 198 -7.02 -2.56 -22.35
C LYS A 198 -6.10 -2.30 -21.15
N SER A 199 -6.62 -1.99 -19.97
CA SER A 199 -5.82 -1.75 -18.75
C SER A 199 -6.44 -2.36 -17.48
N TYR A 200 -6.38 -3.69 -17.36
CA TYR A 200 -6.75 -4.39 -16.12
C TYR A 200 -5.82 -4.05 -14.95
N VAL A 201 -4.57 -3.67 -15.23
CA VAL A 201 -3.56 -3.35 -14.22
C VAL A 201 -3.94 -2.08 -13.45
N ASP A 202 -4.25 -1.00 -14.18
CA ASP A 202 -4.66 0.26 -13.54
C ASP A 202 -5.95 0.08 -12.74
N ARG A 203 -6.88 -0.72 -13.28
CA ARG A 203 -8.16 -0.99 -12.62
C ARG A 203 -8.02 -1.85 -11.36
N ALA A 204 -7.18 -2.88 -11.38
CA ALA A 204 -6.85 -3.66 -10.20
C ALA A 204 -6.20 -2.77 -9.12
N GLN A 205 -5.30 -1.87 -9.52
CA GLN A 205 -4.68 -0.90 -8.61
C GLN A 205 -5.71 0.07 -8.00
N ILE A 206 -6.65 0.59 -8.80
CA ILE A 206 -7.74 1.46 -8.32
C ILE A 206 -8.61 0.73 -7.29
N ILE A 207 -9.04 -0.50 -7.57
CA ILE A 207 -9.91 -1.23 -6.63
C ILE A 207 -9.13 -1.59 -5.36
N LEU A 208 -7.85 -1.96 -5.48
CA LEU A 208 -6.97 -2.21 -4.34
C LEU A 208 -6.80 -0.96 -3.47
N ASP A 209 -6.57 0.20 -4.08
CA ASP A 209 -6.50 1.51 -3.42
C ASP A 209 -7.81 1.82 -2.67
N LEU A 210 -8.97 1.62 -3.32
CA LEU A 210 -10.27 1.79 -2.68
C LEU A 210 -10.44 0.86 -1.48
N TYR A 211 -10.01 -0.40 -1.56
CA TYR A 211 -10.12 -1.31 -0.42
C TYR A 211 -9.30 -0.85 0.79
N LEU A 212 -8.09 -0.34 0.57
CA LEU A 212 -7.16 0.10 1.62
C LEU A 212 -7.53 1.47 2.20
N ASN A 213 -8.06 2.38 1.38
CA ASN A 213 -8.23 3.80 1.74
C ASN A 213 -9.68 4.25 1.92
N THR A 214 -10.68 3.44 1.56
CA THR A 214 -12.09 3.80 1.79
C THR A 214 -12.38 3.78 3.30
N PRO A 215 -12.80 4.91 3.90
CA PRO A 215 -13.13 4.97 5.32
C PRO A 215 -14.53 4.43 5.60
N ASP A 216 -14.79 4.05 6.85
CA ASP A 216 -16.12 3.69 7.31
C ASP A 216 -17.05 4.90 7.39
N LYS A 217 -18.37 4.68 7.28
CA LYS A 217 -19.35 5.78 7.36
C LYS A 217 -19.47 6.38 8.78
N GLY A 218 -19.15 5.59 9.81
CA GLY A 218 -19.38 5.97 11.20
C GLY A 218 -18.37 6.98 11.72
N LEU A 219 -17.09 6.57 11.76
CA LEU A 219 -16.01 7.35 12.36
C LEU A 219 -15.02 7.91 11.32
N ASN A 220 -15.27 7.64 10.03
CA ASN A 220 -14.36 7.96 8.94
C ASN A 220 -12.97 7.32 9.16
N GLU A 221 -12.96 6.12 9.73
CA GLU A 221 -11.78 5.32 10.02
C GLU A 221 -11.51 4.38 8.84
N THR A 222 -10.31 4.43 8.28
CA THR A 222 -9.85 3.48 7.26
C THR A 222 -9.56 2.11 7.89
N PRO A 223 -9.45 1.02 7.10
CA PRO A 223 -9.02 -0.28 7.61
C PRO A 223 -7.74 -0.22 8.44
N LEU A 224 -6.80 0.67 8.09
CA LEU A 224 -5.59 0.91 8.87
C LEU A 224 -5.90 1.49 10.26
N HIS A 225 -6.82 2.46 10.37
CA HIS A 225 -7.25 3.00 11.67
C HIS A 225 -7.85 1.92 12.57
N PHE A 226 -8.66 1.00 12.01
CA PHE A 226 -9.19 -0.12 12.77
C PHE A 226 -8.07 -1.02 13.30
N ALA A 227 -7.12 -1.41 12.45
CA ALA A 227 -6.04 -2.30 12.82
C ALA A 227 -5.18 -1.74 13.97
N VAL A 228 -4.78 -0.47 13.89
CA VAL A 228 -3.92 0.18 14.89
C VAL A 228 -4.67 0.46 16.20
N LYS A 229 -5.95 0.80 16.13
CA LYS A 229 -6.81 1.10 17.28
C LYS A 229 -7.02 -0.08 18.21
N PHE A 230 -7.10 -1.28 17.64
CA PHE A 230 -7.21 -2.55 18.36
C PHE A 230 -5.86 -3.23 18.60
N GLY A 231 -4.74 -2.65 18.14
CA GLY A 231 -3.39 -3.19 18.38
C GLY A 231 -3.04 -4.43 17.55
N LEU A 232 -3.67 -4.62 16.38
CA LEU A 232 -3.52 -5.82 15.56
C LEU A 232 -2.22 -5.80 14.73
N LYS A 233 -1.07 -6.07 15.37
CA LYS A 233 0.28 -6.01 14.75
C LYS A 233 0.36 -6.73 13.40
N ASN A 234 -0.12 -7.98 13.33
CA ASN A 234 -0.01 -8.79 12.12
C ASN A 234 -0.84 -8.20 10.97
N VAL A 235 -2.02 -7.67 11.26
CA VAL A 235 -2.88 -7.00 10.28
C VAL A 235 -2.25 -5.69 9.81
N VAL A 236 -1.71 -4.87 10.72
CA VAL A 236 -1.00 -3.63 10.37
C VAL A 236 0.17 -3.94 9.44
N ARG A 237 0.95 -4.99 9.72
CA ARG A 237 2.06 -5.42 8.87
C ARG A 237 1.60 -5.76 7.44
N VAL A 238 0.48 -6.46 7.30
CA VAL A 238 -0.09 -6.78 5.97
C VAL A 238 -0.52 -5.50 5.26
N LEU A 239 -1.29 -4.63 5.90
CA LEU A 239 -1.78 -3.39 5.28
C LEU A 239 -0.64 -2.47 4.81
N VAL A 240 0.38 -2.28 5.66
CA VAL A 240 1.54 -1.41 5.36
C VAL A 240 2.45 -1.99 4.27
N SER A 241 2.42 -3.32 4.05
CA SER A 241 3.20 -3.94 2.98
C SER A 241 2.76 -3.50 1.57
N TYR A 242 1.52 -3.02 1.43
CA TYR A 242 1.02 -2.51 0.16
C TYR A 242 1.36 -1.02 -0.01
N PRO A 243 2.00 -0.62 -1.13
CA PRO A 243 2.46 0.75 -1.35
C PRO A 243 1.33 1.77 -1.50
N CYS A 244 0.13 1.32 -1.89
CA CYS A 244 -1.07 2.17 -2.00
C CYS A 244 -1.75 2.44 -0.65
N CYS A 245 -1.31 1.84 0.46
CA CYS A 245 -1.89 2.12 1.77
C CYS A 245 -1.47 3.51 2.28
N ILE A 246 -2.42 4.44 2.39
CA ILE A 246 -2.12 5.80 2.85
C ILE A 246 -2.15 5.85 4.38
N LYS A 247 -0.99 6.11 4.98
CA LYS A 247 -0.81 6.17 6.44
C LYS A 247 -1.19 7.52 7.06
N THR A 248 -1.42 8.53 6.23
CA THR A 248 -1.61 9.94 6.65
C THR A 248 -3.07 10.42 6.61
N LEU A 249 -4.02 9.53 6.32
CA LEU A 249 -5.44 9.89 6.29
C LEU A 249 -5.95 10.19 7.70
N PRO A 250 -6.64 11.32 7.95
CA PRO A 250 -7.23 11.62 9.24
C PRO A 250 -8.66 11.06 9.39
N ASN A 251 -9.00 10.64 10.61
CA ASN A 251 -10.36 10.24 10.97
C ASN A 251 -11.30 11.45 11.20
N LYS A 252 -12.56 11.20 11.60
CA LYS A 252 -13.54 12.25 11.93
C LYS A 252 -13.07 13.22 13.03
N TYR A 253 -12.20 12.76 13.93
CA TYR A 253 -11.59 13.56 15.00
C TYR A 253 -10.26 14.21 14.59
N LYS A 254 -9.90 14.16 13.30
CA LYS A 254 -8.62 14.65 12.75
C LYS A 254 -7.38 13.95 13.32
N GLN A 255 -7.53 12.75 13.86
CA GLN A 255 -6.44 11.94 14.37
C GLN A 255 -5.91 11.04 13.26
N LEU A 256 -4.59 10.86 13.23
CA LEU A 256 -3.91 9.95 12.31
C LEU A 256 -3.89 8.53 12.90
N PRO A 257 -3.65 7.49 12.08
CA PRO A 257 -3.46 6.12 12.58
C PRO A 257 -2.38 6.02 13.68
N ILE A 258 -1.32 6.83 13.59
CA ILE A 258 -0.24 6.87 14.57
C ILE A 258 -0.66 7.42 15.95
N ASP A 259 -1.72 8.24 16.00
CA ASP A 259 -2.19 8.88 17.23
C ASP A 259 -3.13 7.98 18.03
N ILE A 260 -3.78 7.02 17.38
CA ILE A 260 -4.83 6.18 17.97
C ILE A 260 -4.37 4.75 18.29
N ILE A 261 -3.06 4.47 18.22
CA ILE A 261 -2.47 3.16 18.47
C ILE A 261 -2.87 2.64 19.85
N CYS A 262 -3.43 1.42 19.88
CA CYS A 262 -3.89 0.71 21.09
C CYS A 262 -4.93 1.47 21.94
N SER A 263 -5.60 2.49 21.40
CA SER A 263 -6.59 3.29 22.15
C SER A 263 -7.79 2.50 22.67
N ARG A 264 -8.09 1.32 22.11
CA ARG A 264 -9.19 0.45 22.54
C ARG A 264 -8.74 -0.94 23.00
N THR A 265 -7.44 -1.18 23.13
CA THR A 265 -6.92 -2.48 23.57
C THR A 265 -6.86 -2.49 25.08
N CYS A 266 -7.27 -3.61 25.71
CA CYS A 266 -7.23 -3.76 27.17
C CYS A 266 -5.82 -4.04 27.72
N GLN A 267 -4.84 -4.29 26.84
CA GLN A 267 -3.45 -4.57 27.19
C GLN A 267 -2.61 -3.31 26.96
N GLU A 268 -2.05 -2.76 28.03
CA GLU A 268 -1.05 -1.68 27.99
C GLU A 268 0.34 -2.24 27.61
N ASP A 269 0.42 -2.97 26.51
CA ASP A 269 1.71 -3.44 25.99
C ASP A 269 2.42 -2.28 25.28
N GLU A 270 3.21 -1.51 26.05
CA GLU A 270 4.02 -0.41 25.51
C GLU A 270 5.03 -0.89 24.46
N GLU A 271 5.44 -2.16 24.50
CA GLU A 271 6.27 -2.77 23.46
C GLU A 271 5.50 -2.94 22.14
N LEU A 272 4.28 -3.47 22.20
CA LEU A 272 3.40 -3.61 21.03
C LEU A 272 3.11 -2.24 20.38
N LYS A 273 2.88 -1.21 21.21
CA LYS A 273 2.66 0.15 20.74
C LYS A 273 3.88 0.72 20.01
N LYS A 274 5.09 0.48 20.54
CA LYS A 274 6.35 0.87 19.88
C LYS A 274 6.55 0.13 18.56
N GLU A 275 6.28 -1.18 18.51
CA GLU A 275 6.39 -1.96 17.29
C GLU A 275 5.41 -1.50 16.20
N ILE A 276 4.14 -1.28 16.55
CA ILE A 276 3.14 -0.75 15.61
C ILE A 276 3.52 0.65 15.13
N ARG A 277 4.01 1.52 16.03
CA ARG A 277 4.51 2.84 15.64
C ARG A 277 5.66 2.73 14.64
N LEU A 278 6.61 1.83 14.87
CA LEU A 278 7.74 1.60 13.97
C LEU A 278 7.29 1.06 12.60
N LEU A 279 6.21 0.27 12.54
CA LEU A 279 5.63 -0.19 11.28
C LEU A 279 4.94 0.94 10.51
N LEU A 280 4.28 1.87 11.21
CA LEU A 280 3.61 3.01 10.58
C LEU A 280 4.61 4.08 10.10
N GLU A 281 5.69 4.29 10.84
CA GLU A 281 6.76 5.20 10.43
C GLU A 281 7.49 4.70 9.18
N ASP A 282 7.94 5.65 8.35
CA ASP A 282 8.72 5.29 7.18
C ASP A 282 10.14 4.86 7.59
N GLN A 283 10.58 3.75 7.03
CA GLN A 283 11.89 3.17 7.29
C GLN A 283 12.91 3.81 6.34
N TYR A 284 13.88 4.50 6.92
CA TYR A 284 14.98 5.14 6.21
C TYR A 284 16.24 4.28 6.27
N TYR A 285 16.99 4.34 5.17
CA TYR A 285 18.27 3.68 4.98
C TYR A 285 19.30 4.72 4.60
N VAL A 286 20.51 4.61 5.17
CA VAL A 286 21.63 5.51 4.89
C VAL A 286 22.65 4.76 4.04
N PRO A 287 22.83 5.11 2.74
CA PRO A 287 23.73 4.40 1.84
C PRO A 287 25.14 5.01 1.80
N VAL A 288 26.12 4.19 1.49
CA VAL A 288 27.45 4.58 0.98
C VAL A 288 27.42 4.50 -0.53
N LEU A 289 27.74 5.61 -1.17
CA LEU A 289 27.82 5.74 -2.62
C LEU A 289 29.29 5.78 -3.04
N ARG A 290 29.64 4.94 -4.02
CA ARG A 290 30.95 4.94 -4.67
C ARG A 290 30.79 4.98 -6.17
N SER A 291 31.73 5.63 -6.85
CA SER A 291 31.84 5.52 -8.31
C SER A 291 32.43 4.15 -8.69
N ASP A 292 31.93 3.52 -9.74
CA ASP A 292 32.50 2.26 -10.25
C ASP A 292 33.96 2.40 -10.67
N ASP A 293 34.32 3.55 -11.23
CA ASP A 293 35.67 3.83 -11.72
C ASP A 293 36.63 4.34 -10.63
N ASN A 294 36.20 4.38 -9.36
CA ASN A 294 36.93 5.04 -8.25
C ASN A 294 37.38 6.49 -8.55
N SER A 295 36.72 7.15 -9.52
CA SER A 295 37.01 8.51 -9.95
C SER A 295 36.54 9.56 -8.96
N LEU A 296 35.54 9.23 -8.14
CA LEU A 296 35.03 10.09 -7.07
C LEU A 296 35.34 9.51 -5.70
N GLN A 297 35.56 10.40 -4.72
CA GLN A 297 35.69 9.98 -3.33
C GLN A 297 34.38 9.36 -2.82
N PRO A 298 34.45 8.28 -2.02
CA PRO A 298 33.27 7.64 -1.47
C PRO A 298 32.50 8.62 -0.58
N MET A 299 31.18 8.71 -0.81
CA MET A 299 30.31 9.66 -0.11
C MET A 299 29.15 8.96 0.58
N ILE A 300 28.72 9.53 1.70
CA ILE A 300 27.52 9.06 2.42
C ILE A 300 26.31 9.76 1.80
N GLY A 301 25.44 8.98 1.19
CA GLY A 301 24.22 9.47 0.54
C GLY A 301 23.20 10.02 1.54
N GLU A 302 22.14 10.60 1.02
CA GLU A 302 21.02 11.03 1.85
C GLU A 302 20.17 9.83 2.30
N PRO A 303 19.53 9.90 3.48
CA PRO A 303 18.62 8.84 3.89
C PRO A 303 17.48 8.70 2.90
N PHE A 304 17.27 7.49 2.40
CA PHE A 304 16.18 7.18 1.48
C PHE A 304 15.23 6.15 2.09
N SER A 305 13.97 6.19 1.66
CA SER A 305 12.95 5.21 2.01
C SER A 305 12.62 4.37 0.78
N PRO A 306 12.17 3.11 0.92
CA PRO A 306 11.66 2.32 -0.20
C PRO A 306 10.55 3.02 -1.00
N THR A 307 9.77 3.89 -0.34
CA THR A 307 8.70 4.70 -0.96
C THR A 307 9.26 5.89 -1.77
N SER A 308 10.51 6.30 -1.51
CA SER A 308 11.19 7.40 -2.19
C SER A 308 12.60 6.94 -2.60
N PRO A 309 12.73 6.16 -3.69
CA PRO A 309 14.00 5.59 -4.09
C PRO A 309 15.04 6.66 -4.42
N LEU A 310 16.32 6.31 -4.28
CA LEU A 310 17.42 7.18 -4.66
C LEU A 310 17.44 7.36 -6.18
N SER A 311 17.31 8.59 -6.65
CA SER A 311 17.64 8.96 -8.03
C SER A 311 19.15 9.08 -8.18
N LEU A 312 19.82 7.94 -8.39
CA LEU A 312 21.25 7.91 -8.73
C LEU A 312 21.42 8.11 -10.24
N ASN A 313 22.49 8.80 -10.65
CA ASN A 313 22.91 8.95 -12.05
C ASN A 313 21.96 9.78 -12.93
N THR A 314 21.56 10.97 -12.46
CA THR A 314 20.74 11.94 -13.21
C THR A 314 21.41 12.43 -14.49
N ASP A 315 22.75 12.47 -14.51
CA ASP A 315 23.53 12.97 -15.65
C ASP A 315 24.27 11.82 -16.36
N PRO A 316 24.10 11.65 -17.69
CA PRO A 316 24.75 10.58 -18.45
C PRO A 316 26.28 10.76 -18.60
N ILE A 317 26.81 11.93 -18.22
CA ILE A 317 28.24 12.28 -18.30
C ILE A 317 28.96 12.04 -16.97
N SER A 318 28.20 12.02 -15.86
CA SER A 318 28.76 11.80 -14.53
C SER A 318 29.07 10.32 -14.31
N PRO A 319 30.15 9.99 -13.57
CA PRO A 319 30.50 8.60 -13.28
C PRO A 319 29.37 7.93 -12.51
N ARG A 320 29.12 6.65 -12.84
CA ARG A 320 28.02 5.89 -12.26
C ARG A 320 28.29 5.65 -10.77
N LEU A 321 27.36 6.12 -9.94
CA LEU A 321 27.35 5.89 -8.51
C LEU A 321 26.55 4.62 -8.20
N GLU A 322 27.17 3.71 -7.46
CA GLU A 322 26.55 2.49 -6.96
C GLU A 322 26.55 2.47 -5.43
N VAL A 323 25.50 1.87 -4.87
CA VAL A 323 25.39 1.65 -3.42
C VAL A 323 26.32 0.51 -3.03
N ARG A 324 27.34 0.77 -2.22
CA ARG A 324 28.29 -0.26 -1.76
C ARG A 324 28.03 -0.75 -0.35
N ALA A 325 27.34 0.03 0.47
CA ALA A 325 26.83 -0.41 1.75
C ALA A 325 25.62 0.42 2.15
N PHE A 326 24.82 -0.07 3.09
CA PHE A 326 23.76 0.72 3.69
C PHE A 326 23.48 0.28 5.13
N ALA A 327 23.02 1.23 5.94
CA ALA A 327 22.56 1.03 7.31
C ALA A 327 21.06 1.33 7.42
N GLY A 328 20.29 0.47 8.08
CA GLY A 328 18.85 0.62 8.28
C GLY A 328 18.17 -0.75 8.46
N PRO A 329 16.87 -0.82 8.76
CA PRO A 329 15.90 0.28 8.79
C PRO A 329 16.00 1.14 10.06
N MET A 330 15.79 2.45 9.94
CA MET A 330 15.68 3.37 11.07
C MET A 330 14.72 4.53 10.79
N THR A 331 14.31 5.28 11.81
CA THR A 331 13.43 6.45 11.64
C THR A 331 14.14 7.61 10.96
N LYS A 332 13.40 8.57 10.38
CA LYS A 332 13.99 9.71 9.66
C LYS A 332 14.98 10.51 10.50
N SER A 333 14.61 10.84 11.75
CA SER A 333 15.45 11.58 12.68
C SER A 333 16.74 10.81 12.99
N ARG A 334 16.60 9.52 13.31
CA ARG A 334 17.73 8.64 13.58
C ARG A 334 18.65 8.48 12.38
N ALA A 335 18.10 8.39 11.16
CA ALA A 335 18.89 8.32 9.93
C ALA A 335 19.70 9.59 9.66
N LEU A 336 19.12 10.77 9.92
CA LEU A 336 19.82 12.04 9.79
C LEU A 336 20.94 12.17 10.82
N GLU A 337 20.71 11.76 12.07
CA GLU A 337 21.74 11.72 13.12
C GLU A 337 22.85 10.73 12.79
N PHE A 338 22.49 9.52 12.36
CA PHE A 338 23.43 8.49 11.93
C PHE A 338 24.32 9.01 10.79
N ARG A 339 23.71 9.59 9.74
CA ARG A 339 24.44 10.23 8.64
C ARG A 339 25.35 11.35 9.13
N LYS A 340 24.89 12.21 10.05
CA LYS A 340 25.70 13.31 10.60
C LYS A 340 26.94 12.77 11.31
N LYS A 341 26.78 11.76 12.16
CA LYS A 341 27.87 11.13 12.90
C LYS A 341 28.83 10.35 12.00
N TRP A 342 28.31 9.73 10.94
CA TRP A 342 29.13 9.02 9.97
C TRP A 342 29.92 9.96 9.05
N LYS A 343 29.31 11.07 8.62
CA LYS A 343 29.96 12.08 7.78
C LYS A 343 31.02 12.86 8.54
N THR A 344 30.69 13.23 9.78
CA THR A 344 31.56 14.00 10.65
C THR A 344 31.45 13.43 12.06
N PRO A 345 32.29 12.45 12.42
CA PRO A 345 32.36 11.96 13.79
C PRO A 345 32.60 13.16 14.73
N PRO A 346 31.83 13.31 15.82
CA PRO A 346 31.96 14.47 16.69
C PRO A 346 33.40 14.57 17.19
N ARG A 347 34.10 15.62 16.73
CA ARG A 347 35.31 16.09 17.39
C ARG A 347 34.85 16.66 18.72
N LEU A 348 35.01 15.92 19.82
CA LEU A 348 34.94 16.55 21.13
C LEU A 348 35.92 17.71 21.09
N CYS A 349 35.37 18.91 21.29
CA CYS A 349 36.09 20.16 21.25
C CYS A 349 37.35 20.00 22.12
N MET A 350 38.52 20.20 21.53
CA MET A 350 39.79 20.27 22.24
C MET A 350 39.73 21.48 23.19
N THR A 351 39.10 21.30 24.34
CA THR A 351 39.44 22.11 25.50
C THR A 351 40.77 21.55 26.01
N PRO A 352 41.76 22.41 26.31
CA PRO A 352 43.06 21.95 26.79
C PRO A 352 42.90 21.45 28.23
N ILE A 353 42.44 20.21 28.39
CA ILE A 353 42.49 19.52 29.67
C ILE A 353 43.92 19.01 29.81
N LYS A 354 44.56 19.50 30.88
CA LYS A 354 45.90 19.15 31.34
C LYS A 354 46.16 17.66 31.18
N LYS A 355 47.33 17.34 30.62
CA LYS A 355 47.94 16.02 30.71
C LYS A 355 47.92 15.57 32.17
N THR A 356 47.13 14.53 32.43
CA THR A 356 47.30 13.69 33.61
C THR A 356 47.54 12.31 33.03
N ASP A 357 48.74 11.81 33.30
CA ASP A 357 49.24 10.53 32.86
C ASP A 357 48.49 9.44 33.63
N ASP A 358 47.51 8.80 33.00
CA ASP A 358 46.97 7.52 33.46
C ASP A 358 46.58 6.68 32.25
N GLU A 359 47.55 5.84 31.83
CA GLU A 359 47.38 4.77 30.87
C GLU A 359 46.53 3.66 31.47
N SER A 360 45.21 3.70 31.26
CA SER A 360 44.38 2.51 31.03
C SER A 360 42.90 2.88 30.93
N ASN A 361 42.23 2.36 29.90
CA ASN A 361 40.77 2.30 29.70
C ASN A 361 40.07 3.45 28.95
N ALA A 362 40.54 3.77 27.72
CA ALA A 362 39.71 4.50 26.75
C ALA A 362 39.87 3.90 25.34
N ILE A 363 39.16 2.81 25.06
CA ILE A 363 39.22 2.10 23.76
C ILE A 363 38.38 2.79 22.66
N ASP A 364 37.43 3.67 23.03
CA ASP A 364 36.50 4.29 22.06
C ASP A 364 36.72 5.79 21.86
N SER A 365 37.93 6.17 21.42
CA SER A 365 38.25 7.57 21.13
C SER A 365 37.98 7.94 19.65
N PRO A 366 37.43 9.14 19.34
CA PRO A 366 37.13 9.59 17.97
C PRO A 366 38.33 9.60 17.00
N THR A 367 39.54 9.63 17.55
CA THR A 367 40.82 9.60 16.83
C THR A 367 41.03 8.28 16.09
N ASN A 368 40.52 7.15 16.62
CA ASN A 368 40.60 5.85 15.97
C ASN A 368 39.74 5.79 14.71
N ASN A 369 38.54 6.40 14.69
CA ASN A 369 37.66 6.38 13.51
C ASN A 369 38.27 7.12 12.30
N LEU A 370 38.98 8.23 12.53
CA LEU A 370 39.69 8.94 11.46
C LEU A 370 40.92 8.14 10.99
N ALA A 371 41.68 7.56 11.92
CA ALA A 371 42.83 6.71 11.58
C ALA A 371 42.40 5.46 10.80
N LEU A 372 41.32 4.79 11.20
CA LEU A 372 40.76 3.62 10.52
C LEU A 372 40.23 3.95 9.12
N ARG A 373 39.62 5.13 8.94
CA ARG A 373 39.21 5.62 7.61
C ARG A 373 40.40 5.93 6.70
N LEU A 374 41.51 6.40 7.26
CA LEU A 374 42.72 6.75 6.53
C LEU A 374 43.66 5.56 6.29
N GLN A 375 43.52 4.48 7.06
CA GLN A 375 44.34 3.26 6.95
C GLN A 375 43.88 2.35 5.81
N ASP A 376 42.60 2.39 5.44
CA ASP A 376 42.02 1.60 4.37
C ASP A 376 41.28 2.52 3.39
N ALA A 377 41.96 2.88 2.29
CA ALA A 377 41.40 3.73 1.24
C ALA A 377 40.21 3.07 0.51
N GLU A 378 40.09 1.74 0.58
CA GLU A 378 39.08 0.98 -0.15
C GLU A 378 37.91 0.54 0.74
N LYS A 379 38.04 0.35 2.05
CA LYS A 379 36.90 -0.03 2.92
C LYS A 379 36.82 0.70 4.25
N GLY A 380 37.64 1.74 4.44
CA GLY A 380 37.68 2.50 5.69
C GLY A 380 36.34 3.16 6.05
N LEU A 381 35.54 3.57 5.05
CA LEU A 381 34.26 4.23 5.27
C LEU A 381 33.16 3.23 5.71
N GLU A 382 33.18 2.03 5.13
CA GLU A 382 32.32 0.90 5.45
C GLU A 382 32.68 0.31 6.81
N ARG A 383 33.97 0.32 7.19
CA ARG A 383 34.40 -0.08 8.54
C ARG A 383 33.83 0.85 9.61
N VAL A 384 33.99 2.16 9.45
CA VAL A 384 33.36 3.14 10.36
C VAL A 384 31.84 3.01 10.37
N GLY A 385 31.23 2.74 9.21
CA GLY A 385 29.79 2.49 9.11
C GLY A 385 29.32 1.25 9.86
N ARG A 386 30.10 0.16 9.83
CA ARG A 386 29.84 -1.09 10.58
C ARG A 386 29.89 -0.88 12.09
N ASP A 387 30.90 -0.18 12.57
CA ASP A 387 31.09 0.12 13.99
C ASP A 387 29.96 1.04 14.49
N LEU A 388 29.59 2.05 13.69
CA LEU A 388 28.47 2.93 13.99
C LEU A 388 27.12 2.21 13.95
N ALA A 389 26.94 1.27 13.01
CA ALA A 389 25.73 0.45 12.94
C ALA A 389 25.56 -0.44 14.17
N GLU A 390 26.65 -0.95 14.72
CA GLU A 390 26.67 -1.71 15.97
C GLU A 390 26.31 -0.83 17.17
N GLU A 391 26.91 0.36 17.27
CA GLU A 391 26.58 1.35 18.31
C GLU A 391 25.10 1.76 18.28
N TYR A 392 24.55 1.95 17.08
CA TYR A 392 23.14 2.29 16.90
C TYR A 392 22.23 1.05 16.87
N GLN A 393 22.75 -0.17 17.02
CA GLN A 393 21.96 -1.41 16.93
C GLN A 393 21.06 -1.44 15.68
N VAL A 394 21.58 -1.00 14.54
CA VAL A 394 20.88 -0.99 13.25
C VAL A 394 21.49 -2.06 12.35
N SER A 395 20.65 -2.64 11.47
CA SER A 395 21.16 -3.62 10.52
C SER A 395 22.09 -2.94 9.52
N TRP A 396 23.17 -3.65 9.21
CA TRP A 396 24.19 -3.25 8.25
C TRP A 396 24.20 -4.24 7.11
N LYS A 397 24.40 -3.77 5.88
CA LYS A 397 24.62 -4.62 4.71
C LYS A 397 25.66 -3.99 3.80
N GLU A 398 26.64 -4.78 3.40
CA GLU A 398 27.71 -4.37 2.49
C GLU A 398 27.67 -5.22 1.22
N TYR A 399 27.93 -4.60 0.08
CA TYR A 399 28.05 -5.27 -1.21
C TYR A 399 29.41 -5.95 -1.32
N TRP A 400 29.38 -7.25 -1.63
CA TRP A 400 30.59 -8.04 -1.85
C TRP A 400 30.66 -8.46 -3.32
N PRO A 401 31.61 -7.91 -4.11
CA PRO A 401 31.71 -8.22 -5.55
C PRO A 401 31.80 -9.70 -5.88
N PHE A 402 32.44 -10.50 -5.02
CA PHE A 402 32.58 -11.94 -5.23
C PHE A 402 31.29 -12.74 -4.99
N LEU A 403 30.37 -12.22 -4.15
CA LEU A 403 29.04 -12.79 -3.96
C LEU A 403 28.02 -12.21 -4.95
N ASN A 404 28.35 -11.06 -5.55
CA ASN A 404 27.42 -10.22 -6.29
C ASN A 404 26.12 -9.94 -5.49
N ASP A 405 26.24 -9.82 -4.16
CA ASP A 405 25.12 -9.67 -3.25
C ASP A 405 25.52 -8.86 -2.00
N PHE A 406 24.52 -8.34 -1.32
CA PHE A 406 24.66 -7.65 -0.05
C PHE A 406 24.64 -8.65 1.12
N ALA A 407 25.66 -8.59 1.96
CA ALA A 407 25.79 -9.44 3.14
C ALA A 407 26.49 -8.71 4.29
N ASP A 408 26.15 -9.11 5.53
CA ASP A 408 26.91 -8.79 6.74
C ASP A 408 27.43 -10.09 7.35
N PHE A 409 28.75 -10.30 7.26
CA PHE A 409 29.40 -11.51 7.76
C PHE A 409 29.51 -11.60 9.29
N ARG A 410 29.05 -10.58 10.04
CA ARG A 410 28.85 -10.71 11.50
C ARG A 410 27.55 -11.43 11.84
N THR A 411 26.61 -11.47 10.89
CA THR A 411 25.32 -12.13 11.07
C THR A 411 25.39 -13.59 10.64
N LYS A 412 24.60 -14.44 11.30
CA LYS A 412 24.46 -15.85 10.91
C LYS A 412 24.01 -15.99 9.45
N GLU A 413 23.10 -15.13 9.01
CA GLU A 413 22.61 -15.12 7.62
C GLU A 413 23.73 -14.84 6.61
N GLY A 414 24.58 -13.84 6.89
CA GLY A 414 25.72 -13.53 6.02
C GLY A 414 26.76 -14.63 6.00
N LEU A 415 27.03 -15.27 7.14
CA LEU A 415 27.93 -16.43 7.21
C LEU A 415 27.40 -17.62 6.40
N ILE A 416 26.10 -17.88 6.44
CA ILE A 416 25.48 -18.93 5.61
C ILE A 416 25.62 -18.63 4.12
N LYS A 417 25.46 -17.36 3.71
CA LYS A 417 25.70 -16.95 2.31
C LYS A 417 27.16 -17.19 1.91
N LEU A 418 28.10 -16.85 2.78
CA LEU A 418 29.52 -17.06 2.56
C LEU A 418 29.85 -18.56 2.46
N GLU A 419 29.33 -19.38 3.36
CA GLU A 419 29.54 -20.82 3.37
C GLU A 419 29.05 -21.47 2.08
N LYS A 420 27.83 -21.12 1.63
CA LYS A 420 27.28 -21.60 0.35
C LYS A 420 28.15 -21.22 -0.84
N TYR A 421 28.70 -20.01 -0.84
CA TYR A 421 29.62 -19.57 -1.88
C TYR A 421 30.93 -20.36 -1.86
N LEU A 422 31.50 -20.60 -0.68
CA LEU A 422 32.72 -21.39 -0.53
C LEU A 422 32.50 -22.85 -0.94
N GLU A 423 31.36 -23.44 -0.57
CA GLU A 423 30.96 -24.79 -0.96
C GLU A 423 30.87 -24.92 -2.49
N HIS A 424 30.19 -23.97 -3.15
CA HIS A 424 30.10 -23.95 -4.62
C HIS A 424 31.48 -23.80 -5.27
N LYS A 425 32.32 -22.89 -4.75
CA LYS A 425 33.68 -22.66 -5.28
C LYS A 425 34.58 -23.88 -5.09
N PHE A 426 34.43 -24.60 -3.98
CA PHE A 426 35.13 -25.85 -3.71
C PHE A 426 34.70 -26.95 -4.68
N GLN A 427 33.39 -27.11 -4.91
CA GLN A 427 32.86 -28.06 -5.90
C GLN A 427 33.33 -27.74 -7.31
N ASP A 428 33.34 -26.46 -7.71
CA ASP A 428 33.87 -26.01 -9.00
C ASP A 428 35.36 -26.33 -9.16
N GLN A 429 36.17 -26.10 -8.11
CA GLN A 429 37.59 -26.42 -8.12
C GLN A 429 37.83 -27.94 -8.19
N LEU A 430 37.06 -28.74 -7.45
CA LEU A 430 37.07 -30.21 -7.55
C LEU A 430 36.71 -30.68 -8.97
N PHE A 431 35.68 -30.09 -9.58
CA PHE A 431 35.27 -30.42 -10.94
C PHE A 431 36.35 -30.04 -11.97
N ARG A 432 37.01 -28.89 -11.80
CA ARG A 432 38.15 -28.45 -12.63
C ARG A 432 39.35 -29.38 -12.47
N TYR A 433 39.67 -29.79 -11.24
CA TYR A 433 40.75 -30.73 -10.93
C TYR A 433 40.50 -32.12 -11.54
N ASN A 434 39.27 -32.62 -11.47
CA ASN A 434 38.91 -33.91 -12.07
C ASN A 434 38.96 -33.86 -13.60
N GLN A 435 38.58 -32.74 -14.23
CA GLN A 435 38.73 -32.56 -15.68
C GLN A 435 40.19 -32.46 -16.14
N THR A 436 41.04 -31.73 -15.41
CA THR A 436 42.49 -31.68 -15.72
C THR A 436 43.16 -33.01 -15.47
N SER A 437 42.80 -33.73 -14.40
CA SER A 437 43.31 -35.09 -14.13
C SER A 437 42.90 -36.08 -15.22
N ASN A 438 41.65 -36.03 -15.69
CA ASN A 438 41.18 -36.88 -16.80
C ASN A 438 41.83 -36.51 -18.15
N ASN A 439 42.14 -35.22 -18.39
CA ASN A 439 42.86 -34.78 -19.59
C ASN A 439 44.38 -35.10 -19.53
N VAL A 440 44.99 -35.13 -18.34
CA VAL A 440 46.40 -35.52 -18.12
C VAL A 440 46.58 -37.03 -18.24
N ILE A 441 45.59 -37.85 -17.87
CA ILE A 441 45.64 -39.31 -18.09
C ILE A 441 45.68 -39.68 -19.59
N ASN A 442 45.15 -38.82 -20.47
CA ASN A 442 45.23 -38.99 -21.92
C ASN A 442 46.48 -38.37 -22.58
N SER A 443 47.33 -37.64 -21.86
CA SER A 443 48.52 -36.98 -22.42
C SER A 443 49.71 -37.07 -21.47
N ASN A 444 50.45 -38.17 -21.60
CA ASN A 444 51.82 -38.42 -21.16
C ASN A 444 52.08 -38.85 -19.70
N LYS A 445 52.57 -40.09 -19.62
CA LYS A 445 53.44 -40.63 -18.58
C LYS A 445 54.55 -39.62 -18.20
N ASN A 446 54.80 -39.55 -16.88
CA ASN A 446 56.02 -39.16 -16.17
C ASN A 446 56.29 -37.68 -15.80
N LEU A 447 56.42 -37.51 -14.47
CA LEU A 447 57.34 -36.65 -13.70
C LEU A 447 56.99 -35.22 -13.25
N LYS A 448 55.82 -34.63 -13.56
CA LYS A 448 55.45 -33.31 -12.99
C LYS A 448 54.47 -33.35 -11.81
N THR A 449 53.91 -34.51 -11.49
CA THR A 449 52.83 -34.68 -10.49
C THR A 449 53.28 -34.51 -9.04
N LYS A 450 54.58 -34.49 -8.73
CA LYS A 450 55.07 -34.50 -7.34
C LYS A 450 55.23 -33.11 -6.70
N LEU A 451 55.36 -32.04 -7.49
CA LEU A 451 55.64 -30.68 -6.97
C LEU A 451 54.39 -29.83 -6.72
N GLN A 452 53.26 -30.13 -7.38
CA GLN A 452 52.02 -29.35 -7.25
C GLN A 452 51.05 -29.88 -6.19
N ILE A 453 51.21 -31.14 -5.77
CA ILE A 453 50.43 -31.75 -4.68
C ILE A 453 50.80 -31.11 -3.32
N ASP A 454 52.08 -30.78 -3.13
CA ASP A 454 52.59 -30.19 -1.88
C ASP A 454 52.04 -28.78 -1.60
N GLU A 455 51.71 -27.97 -2.61
CA GLU A 455 51.25 -26.58 -2.38
C GLU A 455 49.79 -26.49 -1.93
N ILE A 456 48.91 -27.37 -2.46
CA ILE A 456 47.50 -27.42 -2.07
C ILE A 456 47.37 -28.09 -0.70
N ASP A 457 48.11 -29.17 -0.45
CA ASP A 457 48.15 -29.79 0.88
C ASP A 457 48.76 -28.84 1.92
N TYR A 458 49.76 -28.02 1.54
CA TYR A 458 50.29 -26.97 2.40
C TYR A 458 49.24 -25.89 2.72
N LEU A 459 48.45 -25.46 1.73
CA LEU A 459 47.39 -24.46 1.94
C LEU A 459 46.25 -25.01 2.81
N CYS A 460 45.84 -26.26 2.58
CA CYS A 460 44.84 -26.96 3.40
C CYS A 460 45.32 -27.13 4.84
N ASN A 461 46.56 -27.58 5.06
CA ASN A 461 47.14 -27.71 6.41
C ASN A 461 47.26 -26.35 7.13
N LYS A 462 47.57 -25.27 6.40
CA LYS A 462 47.68 -23.92 6.96
C LYS A 462 46.33 -23.25 7.24
N LEU A 463 45.27 -23.64 6.54
CA LEU A 463 43.89 -23.23 6.84
C LEU A 463 43.32 -24.03 8.02
N GLN A 464 43.73 -25.28 8.17
CA GLN A 464 43.31 -26.14 9.27
C GLN A 464 43.84 -25.66 10.63
N SER A 465 45.02 -25.03 10.65
CA SER A 465 45.60 -24.41 11.86
C SER A 465 44.94 -23.08 12.26
N TRP A 466 44.05 -22.53 11.44
CA TRP A 466 43.25 -21.33 11.74
C TRP A 466 41.78 -21.64 12.02
N SER A 467 41.42 -22.92 12.10
CA SER A 467 40.10 -23.36 12.52
C SER A 467 39.91 -23.17 14.02
N LEU A 468 38.91 -22.36 14.40
CA LEU A 468 38.51 -22.06 15.78
C LEU A 468 37.96 -23.26 16.57
N LEU A 469 38.04 -24.48 16.03
CA LEU A 469 37.52 -25.72 16.63
C LEU A 469 38.58 -26.57 17.35
N THR A 470 39.85 -26.16 17.41
CA THR A 470 40.84 -26.87 18.25
C THR A 470 40.81 -26.32 19.68
N SER A 471 39.78 -26.75 20.43
CA SER A 471 39.76 -26.59 21.88
C SER A 471 40.85 -27.47 22.48
N ASN A 472 41.73 -26.86 23.29
CA ASN A 472 42.59 -27.49 24.28
C ASN A 472 41.97 -28.77 24.86
N ASN A 473 42.67 -29.90 24.73
CA ASN A 473 42.61 -31.02 25.67
C ASN A 473 43.73 -32.00 25.33
N GLN A 474 44.86 -31.87 26.02
CA GLN A 474 45.62 -32.99 26.61
C GLN A 474 46.85 -32.45 27.35
N ASP A 475 46.60 -31.95 28.56
CA ASP A 475 47.55 -32.16 29.65
C ASP A 475 47.58 -33.66 29.99
N GLN A 476 48.76 -34.13 30.42
CA GLN A 476 49.08 -35.44 31.00
C GLN A 476 49.21 -36.66 30.05
N ASN A 477 50.45 -37.04 29.73
CA ASN A 477 51.09 -38.21 30.37
C ASN A 477 52.51 -38.51 29.85
N ASN A 478 53.38 -38.82 30.83
CA ASN A 478 54.65 -39.58 30.82
C ASN A 478 55.94 -38.87 30.33
N MET A 479 56.84 -38.47 31.24
CA MET A 479 57.87 -39.28 31.94
C MET A 479 58.86 -39.96 30.98
N ASN A 480 59.99 -39.27 30.71
CA ASN A 480 61.33 -39.65 31.18
C ASN A 480 62.31 -38.50 30.97
#